data_AF-A0AA91A4A6-F1
#
_entry.id   AF-A0AA91A4A6-F1
#
_cell.length_a   1.000
_cell.length_b   1.000
_cell.length_c   1.000
_cell.angle_alpha   90.00
_cell.angle_beta   90.00
_cell.angle_gamma   90.00
#
_symmetry.space_group_name_H-M   'P 1'
#
loop_
_entity.id
_entity.type
_entity.pdbx_description
1 polymer ?
#
loop_
_entity_poly.entity_id
_entity_poly.type
_entity_poly.pdbx_seq_one_letter_code
_entity_poly.pdbx_strand_id
1 'polypeptide(L)'
;MFGYDKEGASTSTDTYGTICLDVSHMKEGDVAGLCVFQDPHAYVAVKMIDGKKRVVYYRAPWWEPKADWQGVVDDKEHYRKFSTSTASHNDKIYLRAVANFKTNKLKFYISWDNQKWYDLGKDIETEMRYTLKIFTGNRFAIFNYATQQNGGYVDVDWFSTEETVDENKFNDLTAIEQVESKTKRIVSRQFYNVSGVKLPRPQHGLNIVKTRYEDGTEKTYSFVKQ
;
A
#
# COMPACT_ATOMS: atom_id res chain seq x y z
N MET A 1 -5.22 0.02 -17.00
CA MET A 1 -6.38 0.87 -17.28
C MET A 1 -7.33 0.66 -16.11
N PHE A 2 -7.62 1.71 -15.36
CA PHE A 2 -8.45 1.62 -14.17
C PHE A 2 -9.93 1.44 -14.57
N GLY A 3 -10.67 0.60 -13.85
CA GLY A 3 -12.14 0.47 -14.00
C GLY A 3 -12.64 -0.62 -14.97
N TYR A 4 -12.22 -1.87 -14.80
CA TYR A 4 -12.94 -3.01 -15.38
C TYR A 4 -13.61 -3.83 -14.28
N ASP A 5 -14.91 -4.06 -14.40
CA ASP A 5 -15.61 -5.09 -13.64
C ASP A 5 -15.86 -6.32 -14.53
N LYS A 6 -16.57 -7.31 -13.99
CA LYS A 6 -16.83 -8.60 -14.67
C LYS A 6 -17.76 -8.46 -15.88
N GLU A 7 -18.39 -7.30 -16.06
CA GLU A 7 -19.43 -7.02 -17.06
C GLU A 7 -18.99 -5.96 -18.09
N GLY A 8 -17.92 -5.20 -17.83
CA GLY A 8 -17.37 -4.22 -18.76
C GLY A 8 -16.72 -3.03 -18.06
N ALA A 9 -16.92 -1.84 -18.64
CA ALA A 9 -16.48 -0.59 -18.03
C ALA A 9 -17.28 -0.34 -16.74
N SER A 10 -16.58 -0.21 -15.62
CA SER A 10 -17.21 0.02 -14.32
C SER A 10 -18.13 1.24 -14.34
N THR A 11 -19.30 1.14 -13.71
CA THR A 11 -20.18 2.30 -13.45
C THR A 11 -19.61 3.22 -12.35
N SER A 12 -18.67 2.72 -11.53
CA SER A 12 -17.90 3.54 -10.60
C SER A 12 -16.86 4.36 -11.36
N THR A 13 -16.90 5.67 -11.19
CA THR A 13 -15.87 6.56 -11.75
C THR A 13 -14.61 6.62 -10.89
N ASP A 14 -14.71 6.18 -9.63
CA ASP A 14 -13.62 6.15 -8.66
C ASP A 14 -12.92 4.79 -8.70
N THR A 15 -11.59 4.84 -8.70
CA THR A 15 -10.75 3.68 -8.42
C THR A 15 -9.85 3.97 -7.24
N TYR A 16 -9.75 2.98 -6.38
CA TYR A 16 -9.02 3.04 -5.13
C TYR A 16 -7.66 2.37 -5.30
N GLY A 17 -6.65 2.94 -4.67
CA GLY A 17 -5.39 2.25 -4.38
C GLY A 17 -5.13 2.44 -2.90
N THR A 18 -5.14 1.37 -2.12
CA THR A 18 -4.92 1.43 -0.67
C THR A 18 -3.77 0.51 -0.30
N ILE A 19 -2.86 0.98 0.54
CA ILE A 19 -1.77 0.19 1.11
C ILE A 19 -1.74 0.25 2.62
N CYS A 20 -1.27 -0.83 3.24
CA CYS A 20 -0.81 -0.85 4.63
C CYS A 20 0.71 -0.97 4.64
N LEU A 21 1.37 -0.04 5.32
CA LEU A 21 2.83 0.01 5.47
C LEU A 21 3.21 -0.06 6.95
N ASP A 22 4.16 -0.94 7.29
CA ASP A 22 4.95 -0.79 8.51
C ASP A 22 6.21 0.03 8.19
N VAL A 23 6.30 1.20 8.81
CA VAL A 23 7.41 2.14 8.63
C VAL A 23 8.43 2.11 9.76
N SER A 24 8.35 1.13 10.67
CA SER A 24 9.15 1.06 11.91
C SER A 24 10.65 1.18 11.67
N HIS A 25 11.17 0.60 10.58
CA HIS A 25 12.61 0.48 10.28
C HIS A 25 13.15 1.50 9.29
N MET A 26 12.39 2.57 9.03
CA MET A 26 12.89 3.69 8.24
C MET A 26 14.08 4.36 8.93
N LYS A 27 15.06 4.75 8.12
CA LYS A 27 16.25 5.50 8.50
C LYS A 27 16.15 6.96 8.05
N GLU A 28 16.97 7.82 8.64
CA GLU A 28 17.02 9.24 8.28
C GLU A 28 17.09 9.47 6.76
N GLY A 29 16.20 10.31 6.22
CA GLY A 29 16.10 10.57 4.79
C GLY A 29 15.33 9.51 3.98
N ASP A 30 14.89 8.39 4.56
CA ASP A 30 14.00 7.46 3.85
C ASP A 30 12.66 8.11 3.53
N VAL A 31 12.12 7.78 2.35
CA VAL A 31 10.80 8.20 1.86
C VAL A 31 10.09 6.98 1.28
N ALA A 32 8.93 6.62 1.84
CA ALA A 32 8.16 5.47 1.38
C ALA A 32 6.66 5.78 1.36
N GLY A 33 5.95 5.37 0.32
CA GLY A 33 4.54 5.73 0.19
C GLY A 33 3.81 5.22 -1.04
N LEU A 34 2.67 5.86 -1.29
CA LEU A 34 1.75 5.58 -2.39
C LEU A 34 1.74 6.74 -3.38
N CYS A 35 1.99 6.41 -4.64
CA CYS A 35 2.04 7.34 -5.75
C CYS A 35 0.97 7.01 -6.80
N VAL A 36 0.40 8.05 -7.40
CA VAL A 36 -0.22 7.95 -8.72
C VAL A 36 0.81 8.42 -9.74
N PHE A 37 1.37 7.46 -10.47
CA PHE A 37 2.56 7.61 -11.27
C PHE A 37 2.23 7.89 -12.74
N GLN A 38 2.58 9.10 -13.17
CA GLN A 38 2.54 9.60 -14.55
C GLN A 38 3.50 10.81 -14.63
N ASP A 39 3.45 11.62 -15.69
CA ASP A 39 4.18 12.88 -15.82
C ASP A 39 3.13 13.98 -16.10
N PRO A 40 2.65 14.70 -15.06
CA PRO A 40 3.13 14.73 -13.68
C PRO A 40 2.60 13.56 -12.80
N HIS A 41 3.35 13.23 -11.75
CA HIS A 41 2.94 12.30 -10.69
C HIS A 41 2.58 13.04 -9.40
N ALA A 42 1.86 12.38 -8.51
CA ALA A 42 1.62 12.86 -7.15
C ALA A 42 1.68 11.69 -6.16
N TYR A 43 2.11 11.96 -4.93
CA TYR A 43 2.18 10.95 -3.88
C TYR A 43 1.90 11.49 -2.49
N VAL A 44 1.50 10.56 -1.62
CA VAL A 44 1.58 10.69 -0.16
C VAL A 44 2.56 9.64 0.36
N ALA A 45 3.39 10.02 1.33
CA ALA A 45 4.43 9.16 1.88
C ALA A 45 4.70 9.44 3.36
N VAL A 46 5.42 8.53 3.99
CA VAL A 46 6.17 8.81 5.22
C VAL A 46 7.60 9.17 4.83
N LYS A 47 8.16 10.20 5.46
CA LYS A 47 9.55 10.59 5.36
C LYS A 47 10.18 10.67 6.75
N MET A 48 11.41 10.20 6.88
CA MET A 48 12.24 10.45 8.07
C MET A 48 12.94 11.80 7.95
N ILE A 49 12.63 12.70 8.88
CA ILE A 49 13.17 14.06 8.97
C ILE A 49 13.58 14.30 10.43
N ASP A 50 14.86 14.63 10.66
CA ASP A 50 15.40 14.95 11.98
C ASP A 50 15.11 13.85 13.01
N GLY A 51 15.29 12.59 12.60
CA GLY A 51 15.03 11.41 13.41
C GLY A 51 13.56 11.11 13.66
N LYS A 52 12.63 11.78 12.97
CA LYS A 52 11.19 11.63 13.17
C LYS A 52 10.47 11.27 11.88
N LYS A 53 9.56 10.29 11.97
CA LYS A 53 8.61 9.97 10.91
C LYS A 53 7.60 11.12 10.73
N ARG A 54 7.40 11.53 9.49
CA ARG A 54 6.51 12.63 9.07
C ARG A 54 5.72 12.21 7.86
N VAL A 55 4.41 12.44 7.85
CA VAL A 55 3.62 12.29 6.63
C VAL A 55 3.93 13.48 5.73
N VAL A 56 4.24 13.21 4.47
CA VAL A 56 4.56 14.21 3.45
C VAL A 56 3.71 13.97 2.21
N TYR A 57 3.51 15.03 1.46
CA TYR A 57 2.90 14.96 0.13
C TYR A 57 3.80 15.63 -0.90
N TYR A 58 3.63 15.22 -2.15
CA TYR A 58 4.32 15.80 -3.29
C TYR A 58 3.45 15.73 -4.53
N ARG A 59 3.54 16.77 -5.35
CA ARG A 59 2.96 16.88 -6.69
C ARG A 59 4.06 17.35 -7.62
N ALA A 60 4.32 16.57 -8.66
CA ALA A 60 5.27 16.97 -9.69
C ALA A 60 4.76 18.19 -10.45
N PRO A 61 5.64 19.16 -10.74
CA PRO A 61 5.26 20.29 -11.54
C PRO A 61 4.97 19.91 -12.99
N TRP A 62 4.01 20.60 -13.62
CA TRP A 62 3.75 20.45 -15.04
C TRP A 62 4.30 21.62 -15.87
N TRP A 63 3.85 22.85 -15.59
CA TRP A 63 4.17 24.04 -16.40
C TRP A 63 4.75 25.20 -15.58
N GLU A 64 4.29 25.38 -14.35
CA GLU A 64 4.83 26.36 -13.41
C GLU A 64 5.38 25.64 -12.19
N PRO A 65 6.62 25.87 -11.75
CA PRO A 65 7.04 25.44 -10.42
C PRO A 65 6.23 26.23 -9.38
N LYS A 66 5.45 25.57 -8.53
CA LYS A 66 4.87 26.21 -7.34
C LYS A 66 5.41 25.58 -6.07
N ALA A 67 5.76 26.42 -5.10
CA ALA A 67 6.42 26.01 -3.86
C ALA A 67 5.52 25.22 -2.90
N ASP A 68 4.19 25.30 -3.08
CA ASP A 68 3.16 24.61 -2.30
C ASP A 68 2.93 23.15 -2.74
N TRP A 69 3.64 22.68 -3.78
CA TRP A 69 3.47 21.33 -4.34
C TRP A 69 4.22 20.22 -3.60
N GLN A 70 4.83 20.56 -2.47
CA GLN A 70 5.39 19.59 -1.55
C GLN A 70 5.29 20.12 -0.12
N GLY A 71 5.03 19.25 0.83
CA GLY A 71 4.86 19.67 2.21
C GLY A 71 4.86 18.53 3.21
N VAL A 72 4.97 18.91 4.48
CA VAL A 72 4.71 18.03 5.61
C VAL A 72 3.26 18.25 6.01
N VAL A 73 2.52 17.18 6.24
CA VAL A 73 1.17 17.24 6.81
C VAL A 73 1.31 17.59 8.29
N ASP A 74 1.16 18.88 8.63
CA ASP A 74 1.21 19.41 10.00
C ASP A 74 -0.21 19.71 10.53
N ASP A 75 -1.09 18.71 10.43
CA ASP A 75 -2.42 18.81 11.01
C ASP A 75 -2.39 18.28 12.45
N LYS A 76 -2.41 19.22 13.42
CA LYS A 76 -2.38 18.91 14.85
C LYS A 76 -3.56 18.04 15.31
N GLU A 77 -4.70 18.04 14.61
CA GLU A 77 -5.87 17.22 14.97
C GLU A 77 -5.75 15.77 14.50
N HIS A 78 -4.98 15.52 13.44
CA HIS A 78 -4.91 14.22 12.76
C HIS A 78 -3.52 13.55 12.87
N TYR A 79 -2.56 14.27 13.45
CA TYR A 79 -1.22 13.78 13.75
C TYR A 79 -1.26 12.75 14.88
N ARG A 80 -1.08 11.48 14.53
CA ARG A 80 -0.66 10.44 15.49
C ARG A 80 0.86 10.46 15.58
N LYS A 81 1.40 10.40 16.81
CA LYS A 81 2.83 10.12 17.01
C LYS A 81 3.11 8.67 16.65
N PHE A 82 4.02 8.48 15.70
CA PHE A 82 4.70 7.20 15.51
C PHE A 82 5.47 6.82 16.78
N SER A 83 5.64 5.51 17.01
CA SER A 83 6.47 4.96 18.06
C SER A 83 7.91 5.45 17.92
N THR A 84 8.55 5.68 19.07
CA THR A 84 9.99 5.94 19.14
C THR A 84 10.82 4.65 19.13
N SER A 85 10.18 3.49 19.31
CA SER A 85 10.82 2.18 19.30
C SER A 85 10.62 1.49 17.96
N THR A 86 11.73 1.06 17.35
CA THR A 86 11.74 0.24 16.13
C THR A 86 11.51 -1.25 16.39
N ALA A 87 11.59 -1.69 17.65
CA ALA A 87 11.55 -3.11 18.00
C ALA A 87 10.16 -3.75 17.82
N SER A 88 9.10 -2.95 17.72
CA SER A 88 7.74 -3.46 17.90
C SER A 88 6.94 -3.68 16.61
N HIS A 89 7.46 -3.37 15.41
CA HIS A 89 6.70 -3.48 14.14
C HIS A 89 5.27 -2.91 14.23
N ASN A 90 5.11 -1.81 14.98
CA ASN A 90 3.81 -1.26 15.38
C ASN A 90 3.53 0.10 14.72
N ASP A 91 4.46 0.61 13.90
CA ASP A 91 4.26 1.85 13.17
C ASP A 91 3.55 1.59 11.84
N LYS A 92 2.34 1.04 11.95
CA LYS A 92 1.47 0.84 10.79
C LYS A 92 0.78 2.14 10.39
N ILE A 93 0.77 2.39 9.09
CA ILE A 93 0.04 3.49 8.46
C ILE A 93 -0.66 2.99 7.20
N TYR A 94 -1.86 3.50 6.98
CA TYR A 94 -2.65 3.22 5.80
C TYR A 94 -2.67 4.44 4.90
N LEU A 95 -2.31 4.26 3.63
CA LEU A 95 -2.32 5.31 2.62
C LEU A 95 -3.30 4.92 1.52
N ARG A 96 -4.16 5.86 1.12
CA ARG A 96 -5.15 5.63 0.07
C ARG A 96 -5.11 6.74 -0.97
N ALA A 97 -5.15 6.35 -2.23
CA ALA A 97 -5.38 7.20 -3.38
C ALA A 97 -6.76 6.90 -3.96
N VAL A 98 -7.54 7.95 -4.23
CA VAL A 98 -8.84 7.84 -4.91
C VAL A 98 -8.73 8.62 -6.22
N ALA A 99 -8.71 7.89 -7.32
CA ALA A 99 -8.58 8.41 -8.67
C ALA A 99 -9.94 8.40 -9.37
N ASN A 100 -10.42 9.56 -9.79
CA ASN A 100 -11.67 9.71 -10.53
C ASN A 100 -11.38 9.97 -12.02
N PHE A 101 -11.68 9.00 -12.89
CA PHE A 101 -11.33 9.11 -14.33
C PHE A 101 -12.31 9.95 -15.14
N LYS A 102 -13.49 10.26 -14.57
CA LYS A 102 -14.46 11.14 -15.22
C LYS A 102 -14.08 12.61 -15.08
N THR A 103 -13.56 12.99 -13.91
CA THR A 103 -13.19 14.38 -13.57
C THR A 103 -11.68 14.61 -13.62
N ASN A 104 -10.89 13.54 -13.81
CA ASN A 104 -9.43 13.54 -13.66
C ASN A 104 -8.94 13.98 -12.28
N LYS A 105 -9.79 13.96 -11.25
CA LYS A 105 -9.41 14.37 -9.89
C LYS A 105 -8.76 13.21 -9.14
N LEU A 106 -7.75 13.53 -8.35
CA LEU A 106 -7.07 12.63 -7.46
C LEU A 106 -7.06 13.19 -6.04
N LYS A 107 -7.45 12.34 -5.09
CA LYS A 107 -7.41 12.62 -3.65
C LYS A 107 -6.56 11.59 -2.93
N PHE A 108 -5.89 12.03 -1.86
CA PHE A 108 -5.13 11.17 -0.98
C PHE A 108 -5.71 11.20 0.43
N TYR A 109 -5.71 10.05 1.07
CA TYR A 109 -6.19 9.86 2.43
C TYR A 109 -5.17 9.09 3.25
N ILE A 110 -5.16 9.36 4.55
CA ILE A 110 -4.40 8.57 5.54
C ILE A 110 -5.35 7.96 6.55
N SER A 111 -4.96 6.82 7.11
CA SER A 111 -5.61 6.23 8.27
C SER A 111 -4.57 5.59 9.18
N TRP A 112 -4.91 5.49 10.47
CA TRP A 112 -4.09 4.89 11.51
C TRP A 112 -4.66 3.56 12.02
N ASP A 113 -5.87 3.23 11.60
CA ASP A 113 -6.68 2.10 12.07
C ASP A 113 -7.46 1.40 10.94
N ASN A 114 -7.28 1.85 9.69
CA ASN A 114 -8.02 1.42 8.49
C ASN A 114 -9.55 1.62 8.58
N GLN A 115 -10.04 2.34 9.59
CA GLN A 115 -11.46 2.60 9.82
C GLN A 115 -11.77 4.07 9.59
N LYS A 116 -11.02 4.95 10.26
CA LYS A 116 -11.18 6.40 10.14
C LYS A 116 -10.14 6.94 9.16
N TRP A 117 -10.65 7.55 8.09
CA TRP A 117 -9.84 8.13 7.01
C TRP A 117 -9.84 9.65 7.09
N TYR A 118 -8.65 10.23 6.92
CA TYR A 118 -8.42 11.67 6.94
C TYR A 118 -8.06 12.13 5.54
N ASP A 119 -8.85 13.06 5.00
CA ASP A 119 -8.61 13.66 3.69
C ASP A 119 -7.41 14.61 3.77
N LEU A 120 -6.36 14.33 3.01
CA LEU A 120 -5.23 15.24 2.88
C LEU A 120 -5.49 16.35 1.83
N GLY A 121 -6.63 16.30 1.16
CA GLY A 121 -6.98 16.98 -0.07
C GLY A 121 -7.30 18.47 -0.02
N LYS A 122 -7.13 19.17 1.11
CA LYS A 122 -7.20 20.65 1.09
C LYS A 122 -5.97 21.29 0.43
N ASP A 123 -4.82 20.62 0.47
CA ASP A 123 -3.56 21.14 -0.09
C ASP A 123 -3.05 20.33 -1.32
N ILE A 124 -3.80 19.30 -1.75
CA ILE A 124 -3.33 18.27 -2.71
C ILE A 124 -4.39 17.91 -3.76
N GLU A 125 -5.41 18.74 -4.01
CA GLU A 125 -6.32 18.47 -5.14
C GLU A 125 -5.50 18.48 -6.43
N THR A 126 -5.32 17.28 -6.99
CA THR A 126 -4.42 17.05 -8.11
C THR A 126 -5.23 16.58 -9.30
N GLU A 127 -4.99 17.22 -10.44
CA GLU A 127 -5.49 16.74 -11.71
C GLU A 127 -4.53 15.68 -12.23
N MET A 128 -5.02 14.45 -12.37
CA MET A 128 -4.34 13.42 -13.16
C MET A 128 -4.25 13.87 -14.60
N ARG A 129 -3.13 13.56 -15.26
CA ARG A 129 -2.94 13.85 -16.68
C ARG A 129 -2.47 12.63 -17.44
N TYR A 130 -2.58 12.73 -18.75
CA TYR A 130 -2.03 11.76 -19.68
C TYR A 130 -1.10 12.50 -20.64
N THR A 131 0.15 12.06 -20.69
CA THR A 131 1.16 12.63 -21.57
C THR A 131 1.78 11.56 -22.45
N LEU A 132 2.03 11.92 -23.71
CA LEU A 132 2.64 11.02 -24.69
C LEU A 132 4.13 10.76 -24.42
N LYS A 133 4.75 11.53 -23.53
CA LYS A 133 6.15 11.36 -23.13
C LYS A 133 6.39 10.05 -22.38
N ILE A 134 5.45 9.67 -21.51
CA ILE A 134 5.47 8.38 -20.80
C ILE A 134 4.66 7.33 -21.58
N PHE A 135 3.68 7.76 -22.41
CA PHE A 135 2.84 6.92 -23.28
C PHE A 135 2.15 5.76 -22.54
N THR A 136 1.83 5.95 -21.26
CA THR A 136 1.07 5.00 -20.45
C THR A 136 0.11 5.75 -19.54
N GLY A 137 -1.04 5.13 -19.27
CA GLY A 137 -2.00 5.66 -18.31
C GLY A 137 -1.41 5.81 -16.90
N ASN A 138 -2.12 6.57 -16.06
CA ASN A 138 -1.83 6.66 -14.63
C ASN A 138 -1.78 5.25 -14.00
N ARG A 139 -0.93 5.05 -13.00
CA ARG A 139 -0.78 3.78 -12.27
C ARG A 139 -0.62 4.06 -10.78
N PHE A 140 -1.14 3.19 -9.92
CA PHE A 140 -0.70 3.18 -8.54
C PHE A 140 0.71 2.60 -8.47
N ALA A 141 1.58 3.23 -7.68
CA ALA A 141 2.93 2.77 -7.44
C ALA A 141 3.24 2.87 -5.94
N ILE A 142 3.81 1.79 -5.41
CA ILE A 142 4.38 1.74 -4.06
C ILE A 142 5.87 1.96 -4.23
N PHE A 143 6.46 2.84 -3.42
CA PHE A 143 7.87 3.18 -3.54
C PHE A 143 8.54 3.29 -2.18
N ASN A 144 9.87 3.12 -2.18
CA ASN A 144 10.76 3.40 -1.07
C ASN A 144 12.12 3.85 -1.64
N TYR A 145 12.64 4.99 -1.19
CA TYR A 145 13.99 5.46 -1.54
C TYR A 145 14.62 6.25 -0.40
N ALA A 146 15.95 6.26 -0.34
CA ALA A 146 16.73 7.01 0.64
C ALA A 146 17.27 8.31 0.04
N THR A 147 17.19 9.43 0.78
CA THR A 147 17.82 10.71 0.40
C THR A 147 19.10 11.02 1.15
N GLN A 148 19.42 10.26 2.21
CA GLN A 148 20.61 10.52 3.04
C GLN A 148 21.42 9.25 3.28
N GLN A 149 20.83 8.21 3.89
CA GLN A 149 21.54 6.99 4.24
C GLN A 149 20.79 5.72 3.81
N ASN A 150 21.53 4.72 3.35
CA ASN A 150 20.97 3.45 2.92
C ASN A 150 20.69 2.48 4.09
N GLY A 151 19.89 1.46 3.79
CA GLY A 151 19.70 0.28 4.64
C GLY A 151 18.58 0.42 5.66
N GLY A 152 17.72 1.42 5.56
CA GLY A 152 16.38 1.37 6.14
C GLY A 152 15.43 0.64 5.19
N TYR A 153 14.29 0.20 5.72
CA TYR A 153 13.28 -0.50 4.94
C TYR A 153 11.88 -0.26 5.50
N VAL A 154 10.88 -0.62 4.70
CA VAL A 154 9.47 -0.67 5.07
C VAL A 154 8.91 -2.03 4.68
N ASP A 155 7.93 -2.51 5.43
CA ASP A 155 7.18 -3.71 5.07
C ASP A 155 5.83 -3.30 4.48
N VAL A 156 5.51 -3.82 3.30
CA VAL A 156 4.20 -3.63 2.66
C VAL A 156 3.33 -4.82 3.03
N ASP A 157 2.41 -4.63 3.97
CA ASP A 157 1.54 -5.70 4.44
C ASP A 157 0.57 -6.16 3.33
N TRP A 158 -0.06 -5.20 2.65
CA TRP A 158 -0.97 -5.49 1.54
C TRP A 158 -1.23 -4.25 0.67
N PHE A 159 -1.75 -4.50 -0.54
CA PHE A 159 -2.31 -3.51 -1.46
C PHE A 159 -3.69 -3.96 -1.93
N SER A 160 -4.63 -3.03 -2.04
CA SER A 160 -6.00 -3.29 -2.47
C SER A 160 -6.52 -2.20 -3.40
N THR A 161 -7.34 -2.60 -4.37
CA THR A 161 -8.10 -1.69 -5.25
C THR A 161 -9.58 -1.57 -4.88
N GLU A 162 -10.00 -2.23 -3.81
CA GLU A 162 -11.38 -2.20 -3.31
C GLU A 162 -11.66 -0.88 -2.58
N GLU A 163 -12.91 -0.40 -2.66
CA GLU A 163 -13.39 0.76 -1.92
C GLU A 163 -13.31 0.57 -0.40
N THR A 164 -13.73 -0.62 0.04
CA THR A 164 -13.65 -1.06 1.44
C THR A 164 -12.71 -2.25 1.55
N VAL A 165 -11.81 -2.19 2.54
CA VAL A 165 -10.78 -3.20 2.72
C VAL A 165 -10.99 -3.90 4.06
N ASP A 166 -11.37 -5.17 4.00
CA ASP A 166 -11.35 -6.07 5.15
C ASP A 166 -9.99 -6.76 5.21
N GLU A 167 -9.15 -6.38 6.19
CA GLU A 167 -7.79 -6.91 6.32
C GLU A 167 -7.75 -8.39 6.65
N ASN A 168 -8.84 -8.95 7.20
CA ASN A 168 -8.91 -10.39 7.46
C ASN A 168 -8.75 -11.21 6.19
N LYS A 169 -9.05 -10.62 5.02
CA LYS A 169 -8.79 -11.25 3.72
C LYS A 169 -7.29 -11.46 3.45
N PHE A 170 -6.41 -10.62 3.98
CA PHE A 170 -4.96 -10.75 3.79
C PHE A 170 -4.28 -11.55 4.91
N ASN A 171 -4.92 -11.59 6.09
CA ASN A 171 -4.35 -12.20 7.29
C ASN A 171 -4.72 -13.69 7.45
N ASP A 172 -5.44 -14.27 6.50
CA ASP A 172 -5.85 -15.66 6.51
C ASP A 172 -5.63 -16.34 5.16
N LEU A 173 -5.43 -17.66 5.20
CA LEU A 173 -5.28 -18.53 4.05
C LEU A 173 -6.47 -18.47 3.09
N THR A 174 -7.61 -17.95 3.55
CA THR A 174 -8.86 -17.87 2.80
C THR A 174 -8.73 -17.09 1.48
N ALA A 175 -7.91 -16.03 1.39
CA ALA A 175 -7.68 -15.38 0.09
C ALA A 175 -6.90 -16.28 -0.89
N ILE A 176 -5.91 -17.01 -0.41
CA ILE A 176 -5.18 -18.01 -1.20
C ILE A 176 -6.15 -19.12 -1.63
N GLU A 177 -6.99 -19.61 -0.70
CA GLU A 177 -8.01 -20.63 -0.98
C GLU A 177 -9.05 -20.18 -2.00
N GLN A 178 -9.52 -18.94 -1.96
CA GLN A 178 -10.50 -18.41 -2.91
C GLN A 178 -9.95 -18.31 -4.33
N VAL A 179 -8.64 -18.05 -4.49
CA VAL A 179 -7.97 -18.05 -5.79
C VAL A 179 -7.70 -19.48 -6.26
N GLU A 180 -7.23 -20.35 -5.36
CA GLU A 180 -6.89 -21.75 -5.67
C GLU A 180 -8.10 -22.60 -5.99
N SER A 181 -9.16 -22.54 -5.17
CA SER A 181 -10.37 -23.38 -5.31
C SER A 181 -11.11 -23.19 -6.62
N LYS A 182 -10.95 -22.03 -7.26
CA LYS A 182 -11.52 -21.75 -8.60
C LYS A 182 -10.77 -22.45 -9.73
N THR A 183 -9.55 -22.94 -9.48
CA THR A 183 -8.64 -23.42 -10.53
C THR A 183 -8.09 -24.82 -10.29
N LYS A 184 -7.90 -25.25 -9.03
CA LYS A 184 -7.34 -26.56 -8.67
C LYS A 184 -7.86 -27.06 -7.32
N ARG A 185 -8.01 -28.39 -7.18
CA ARG A 185 -8.34 -29.04 -5.90
C ARG A 185 -7.09 -29.23 -5.03
N ILE A 186 -7.17 -28.82 -3.78
CA ILE A 186 -6.09 -28.97 -2.78
C ILE A 186 -6.11 -30.39 -2.19
N VAL A 187 -4.94 -31.03 -2.13
CA VAL A 187 -4.74 -32.38 -1.55
C VAL A 187 -4.18 -32.31 -0.14
N SER A 188 -3.19 -31.44 0.11
CA SER A 188 -2.64 -31.28 1.46
C SER A 188 -1.98 -29.92 1.67
N ARG A 189 -1.87 -29.53 2.95
CA ARG A 189 -1.14 -28.34 3.39
C ARG A 189 -0.21 -28.65 4.55
N GLN A 190 0.95 -28.02 4.51
CA GLN A 190 1.94 -28.07 5.58
C GLN A 190 2.39 -26.65 5.91
N PHE A 191 2.41 -26.33 7.21
CA PHE A 191 2.76 -25.01 7.71
C PHE A 191 4.18 -25.01 8.25
N TYR A 192 4.87 -23.90 8.08
CA TYR A 192 6.24 -23.69 8.54
C TYR A 192 6.39 -22.26 9.07
N ASN A 193 7.32 -22.05 10.00
CA ASN A 193 7.77 -20.70 10.33
C ASN A 193 8.82 -20.22 9.31
N VAL A 194 9.24 -18.96 9.42
CA VAL A 194 10.26 -18.34 8.54
C VAL A 194 11.62 -19.04 8.57
N SER A 195 11.91 -19.79 9.63
CA SER A 195 13.14 -20.60 9.77
C SER A 195 13.00 -22.00 9.17
N GLY A 196 11.86 -22.32 8.53
CA GLY A 196 11.62 -23.62 7.90
C GLY A 196 11.20 -24.73 8.88
N VAL A 197 10.90 -24.41 10.15
CA VAL A 197 10.42 -25.38 11.13
C VAL A 197 8.94 -25.67 10.88
N LYS A 198 8.58 -26.94 10.73
CA LYS A 198 7.20 -27.38 10.50
C LYS A 198 6.33 -27.08 11.72
N LEU A 199 5.18 -26.47 11.49
CA LEU A 199 4.19 -26.09 12.49
C LEU A 199 2.96 -27.02 12.41
N PRO A 200 2.35 -27.40 13.55
CA PRO A 200 1.12 -28.19 13.56
C PRO A 200 -0.10 -27.39 13.06
N ARG A 201 -0.05 -26.06 13.22
CA ARG A 201 -1.05 -25.10 12.75
C ARG A 201 -0.39 -23.72 12.61
N PRO A 202 -0.98 -22.78 11.85
CA PRO A 202 -0.48 -21.42 11.78
C PRO A 202 -0.41 -20.72 13.15
N GLN A 203 0.68 -20.02 13.42
CA GLN A 203 0.95 -19.27 14.67
C GLN A 203 0.96 -17.76 14.40
N HIS A 204 0.86 -16.91 15.43
CA HIS A 204 0.96 -15.46 15.27
C HIS A 204 2.27 -15.05 14.57
N GLY A 205 2.20 -14.14 13.61
CA GLY A 205 3.31 -13.71 12.76
C GLY A 205 3.32 -14.35 11.36
N LEU A 206 4.47 -14.28 10.69
CA LEU A 206 4.63 -14.78 9.32
C LEU A 206 4.67 -16.33 9.29
N ASN A 207 3.76 -16.92 8.53
CA ASN A 207 3.67 -18.36 8.28
C ASN A 207 3.92 -18.66 6.82
N ILE A 208 4.63 -19.74 6.55
CA ILE A 208 4.82 -20.31 5.22
C ILE A 208 3.88 -21.50 5.09
N VAL A 209 3.10 -21.56 4.01
CA VAL A 209 2.25 -22.71 3.68
C VAL A 209 2.75 -23.35 2.38
N LYS A 210 2.98 -24.65 2.41
CA LYS A 210 3.18 -25.46 1.21
C LYS A 210 1.88 -26.18 0.90
N THR A 211 1.32 -25.91 -0.27
CA THR A 211 0.07 -26.50 -0.76
C THR A 211 0.40 -27.47 -1.91
N ARG A 212 -0.07 -28.72 -1.79
CA ARG A 212 -0.04 -29.71 -2.87
C ARG A 212 -1.44 -29.82 -3.49
N TYR A 213 -1.52 -29.86 -4.82
CA TYR A 213 -2.77 -30.03 -5.56
C TYR A 213 -2.91 -31.43 -6.16
N GLU A 214 -4.12 -31.74 -6.64
CA GLU A 214 -4.48 -33.04 -7.22
C GLU A 214 -3.70 -33.37 -8.49
N ASP A 215 -3.30 -32.36 -9.27
CA ASP A 215 -2.45 -32.51 -10.46
C ASP A 215 -0.96 -32.75 -10.12
N GLY A 216 -0.62 -32.91 -8.83
CA GLY A 216 0.73 -33.12 -8.35
C GLY A 216 1.57 -31.85 -8.23
N THR A 217 1.05 -30.68 -8.64
CA THR A 217 1.78 -29.42 -8.47
C THR A 217 1.88 -29.02 -7.00
N GLU A 218 2.97 -28.34 -6.65
CA GLU A 218 3.17 -27.76 -5.32
C GLU A 218 3.42 -26.26 -5.44
N LYS A 219 2.80 -25.48 -4.56
CA LYS A 219 3.05 -24.05 -4.44
C LYS A 219 3.33 -23.69 -2.99
N THR A 220 4.22 -22.73 -2.82
CA THR A 220 4.55 -22.16 -1.51
C THR A 220 4.01 -20.74 -1.45
N TYR A 221 3.32 -20.42 -0.36
CA TYR A 221 2.84 -19.09 -0.07
C TYR A 221 3.26 -18.68 1.32
N SER A 222 3.14 -17.40 1.59
CA SER A 222 3.28 -16.84 2.93
C SER A 222 2.07 -16.00 3.27
N PHE A 223 1.67 -16.02 4.54
CA PHE A 223 0.65 -15.14 5.08
C PHE A 223 0.98 -14.78 6.51
N VAL A 224 0.56 -13.59 6.95
CA VAL A 224 0.75 -13.12 8.31
C VAL A 224 -0.51 -13.42 9.09
N LYS A 225 -0.40 -14.19 10.16
CA LYS A 225 -1.50 -14.44 11.08
C LYS A 225 -1.41 -13.44 12.23
N GLN A 226 -2.46 -12.64 12.39
CA GLN A 226 -2.61 -11.75 13.54
C GLN A 226 -3.07 -12.51 14.79
#